data_AF-A0A2N2Q5H2-F1
#
_entry.id   AF-A0A2N2Q5H2-F1
#
_cell.length_a   1.000
_cell.length_b   1.000
_cell.length_c   1.000
_cell.angle_alpha   90.00
_cell.angle_beta   90.00
_cell.angle_gamma   90.00
#
_symmetry.space_group_name_H-M   'P 1'
#
loop_
_entity.id
_entity.type
_entity.pdbx_description
1 polymer ?
#
loop_
_entity_poly.entity_id
_entity_poly.type
_entity_poly.pdbx_seq_one_letter_code
_entity_poly.pdbx_strand_id
1 'polypeptide(L)'
;MRSSLLKLAVLGALGVNATSAMAGFVTLPTSGSSAYVQCRTAGNFGSGSDNTVPPVGDSACAVPNGIGATLLFNSTPETGYTLQNANTTAITAFSETLGTLNERVFRNSGAGSCIYGKQVVMSNATTHDYNPQLAGNNKMEVNDYAFGGYTGAVSAGYAKASGTNNSSAFRIGRTFTSVQMQADPSAPSNPATGFLVLPGTAATAGTEITGVGQTLSPGTVVPAAGEQDAPFSSSWVDFTTDVTAGVDEDGSTHPSSPSMYIKQNCANATTSSVANSMKIRQTGQETQPWVTVTTSSRAPSSTITP
;
A
#
# COMPACT_ATOMS: atom_id res chain seq x y z
N MET A 1 -22.33 2.79 55.05
CA MET A 1 -22.68 3.53 53.82
C MET A 1 -21.43 3.68 52.94
N ARG A 2 -21.11 2.67 52.13
CA ARG A 2 -19.96 2.63 51.20
C ARG A 2 -20.34 1.75 50.01
N SER A 3 -21.17 2.25 49.09
CA SER A 3 -21.45 1.48 47.85
C SER A 3 -22.12 2.29 46.72
N SER A 4 -22.05 3.62 46.72
CA SER A 4 -22.80 4.42 45.72
C SER A 4 -21.94 5.32 44.82
N LEU A 5 -20.62 5.35 45.03
CA LEU A 5 -19.70 6.18 44.23
C LEU A 5 -19.00 5.43 43.08
N LEU A 6 -19.23 4.12 42.93
CA LEU A 6 -18.50 3.28 41.97
C LEU A 6 -19.24 2.98 40.65
N LYS A 7 -20.36 3.64 40.37
CA LYS A 7 -21.17 3.38 39.15
C LYS A 7 -21.19 4.51 38.12
N LEU A 8 -20.45 5.60 38.34
CA LEU A 8 -20.41 6.74 37.42
C LEU A 8 -19.06 6.95 36.70
N ALA A 9 -18.13 6.00 36.81
CA ALA A 9 -16.81 6.08 36.16
C ALA A 9 -16.62 5.10 34.98
N VAL A 10 -17.60 4.22 34.70
CA VAL A 10 -17.47 3.14 33.69
C VAL A 10 -18.25 3.44 32.39
N LEU A 11 -18.95 4.58 32.30
CA LEU A 11 -19.60 5.06 31.07
C LEU A 11 -18.83 6.17 30.34
N GLY A 12 -17.60 6.49 30.78
CA GLY A 12 -16.76 7.51 30.13
C GLY A 12 -15.77 6.96 29.09
N ALA A 13 -15.71 5.64 28.87
CA ALA A 13 -14.63 4.99 28.12
C ALA A 13 -15.06 4.15 26.90
N LEU A 14 -16.34 4.18 26.50
CA LEU A 14 -16.84 3.47 25.30
C LEU A 14 -17.50 4.44 24.30
N GLY A 15 -16.78 5.50 23.97
CA GLY A 15 -17.20 6.50 22.98
C GLY A 15 -16.08 6.80 22.00
N VAL A 16 -15.32 5.80 21.57
CA VAL A 16 -14.57 5.95 20.31
C VAL A 16 -15.63 5.95 19.23
N ASN A 17 -16.13 7.13 18.90
CA ASN A 17 -16.92 7.32 17.71
C ASN A 17 -16.08 6.72 16.57
N ALA A 18 -16.57 5.62 15.99
CA ALA A 18 -16.22 5.30 14.62
C ALA A 18 -16.76 6.47 13.80
N THR A 19 -15.95 7.53 13.69
CA THR A 19 -16.15 8.52 12.65
C THR A 19 -16.10 7.70 11.38
N SER A 20 -17.26 7.53 10.74
CA SER A 20 -17.32 7.09 9.35
C SER A 20 -16.28 7.92 8.61
N ALA A 21 -15.16 7.30 8.25
CA ALA A 21 -14.05 7.99 7.62
C ALA A 21 -14.64 8.66 6.38
N MET A 22 -14.71 10.00 6.40
CA MET A 22 -15.07 10.74 5.20
C MET A 22 -14.02 10.37 4.15
N ALA A 23 -14.48 9.74 3.08
CA ALA A 23 -13.64 9.28 2.00
C ALA A 23 -12.70 10.40 1.51
N GLY A 24 -11.41 10.09 1.36
CA GLY A 24 -10.41 11.06 0.97
C GLY A 24 -9.00 10.67 1.40
N PHE A 25 -8.11 11.65 1.43
CA PHE A 25 -6.76 11.47 1.98
C PHE A 25 -6.83 11.21 3.48
N VAL A 26 -6.40 10.02 3.91
CA VAL A 26 -6.35 9.60 5.31
C VAL A 26 -5.02 10.02 5.92
N THR A 27 -5.05 10.67 7.09
CA THR A 27 -3.83 10.97 7.84
C THR A 27 -3.25 9.68 8.38
N LEU A 28 -1.98 9.42 8.05
CA LEU A 28 -1.34 8.17 8.45
C LEU A 28 -0.85 8.26 9.91
N PRO A 29 -1.04 7.19 10.70
CA PRO A 29 -0.72 7.21 12.13
C PRO A 29 0.78 7.27 12.37
N THR A 30 1.21 7.99 13.40
CA THR A 30 2.61 8.04 13.85
C THR A 30 2.82 7.35 15.21
N SER A 31 1.73 6.85 15.79
CA SER A 31 1.68 6.09 17.04
C SER A 31 0.35 5.32 17.11
N GLY A 32 0.24 4.39 18.04
CA GLY A 32 -0.97 3.56 18.22
C GLY A 32 -0.66 2.07 18.08
N SER A 33 -1.69 1.28 17.82
CA SER A 33 -1.58 -0.18 17.72
C SER A 33 -1.20 -0.70 16.33
N SER A 34 -1.26 0.15 15.30
CA SER A 34 -0.85 -0.20 13.93
C SER A 34 -0.29 1.02 13.21
N ALA A 35 0.73 0.79 12.37
CA ALA A 35 1.23 1.78 11.43
C ALA A 35 0.35 1.90 10.16
N TYR A 36 -0.61 0.98 9.99
CA TYR A 36 -1.49 0.90 8.83
C TYR A 36 -2.90 1.42 9.12
N VAL A 37 -3.55 1.84 8.04
CA VAL A 37 -5.00 2.01 7.97
C VAL A 37 -5.56 1.09 6.88
N GLN A 38 -6.75 0.53 7.13
CA GLN A 38 -7.44 -0.31 6.16
C GLN A 38 -8.18 0.59 5.15
N CYS A 39 -8.05 0.26 3.87
CA CYS A 39 -8.51 1.10 2.78
C CYS A 39 -9.59 0.42 1.95
N ARG A 40 -9.31 -0.79 1.44
CA ARG A 40 -10.23 -1.60 0.66
C ARG A 40 -10.47 -2.91 1.40
N THR A 41 -11.74 -3.27 1.59
CA THR A 41 -12.14 -4.53 2.21
C THR A 41 -12.44 -5.62 1.19
N ALA A 42 -12.99 -5.25 0.04
CA ALA A 42 -13.22 -6.18 -1.07
C ALA A 42 -11.91 -6.73 -1.62
N GLY A 43 -11.91 -7.99 -2.07
CA GLY A 43 -10.79 -8.66 -2.73
C GLY A 43 -9.77 -9.32 -1.81
N ASN A 44 -9.89 -9.18 -0.47
CA ASN A 44 -9.02 -9.82 0.53
C ASN A 44 -7.53 -9.85 0.12
N PHE A 45 -6.95 -8.67 -0.10
CA PHE A 45 -5.55 -8.52 -0.45
C PHE A 45 -5.13 -9.13 -1.78
N GLY A 46 -6.06 -9.45 -2.69
CA GLY A 46 -5.77 -10.03 -4.00
C GLY A 46 -6.46 -11.37 -4.22
N SER A 47 -6.59 -12.16 -3.15
CA SER A 47 -7.19 -13.52 -3.19
C SER A 47 -8.67 -13.59 -3.59
N GLY A 48 -9.33 -12.46 -3.77
CA GLY A 48 -10.70 -12.37 -4.25
C GLY A 48 -10.88 -11.26 -5.28
N SER A 49 -12.10 -11.10 -5.80
CA SER A 49 -12.34 -10.13 -6.86
C SER A 49 -12.14 -8.66 -6.42
N ASP A 50 -11.21 -7.98 -7.07
CA ASP A 50 -11.02 -6.51 -6.99
C ASP A 50 -11.22 -5.84 -8.35
N ASN A 51 -12.38 -6.07 -8.97
CA ASN A 51 -12.67 -5.63 -10.34
C ASN A 51 -13.54 -4.36 -10.42
N THR A 52 -13.64 -3.60 -9.33
CA THR A 52 -14.42 -2.36 -9.26
C THR A 52 -13.58 -1.18 -8.79
N VAL A 53 -13.99 0.03 -9.19
CA VAL A 53 -13.52 1.26 -8.54
C VAL A 53 -14.10 1.35 -7.13
N PRO A 54 -13.45 2.03 -6.16
CA PRO A 54 -13.91 2.04 -4.77
C PRO A 54 -15.28 2.74 -4.62
N PRO A 55 -16.39 2.02 -4.34
CA PRO A 55 -17.67 2.63 -3.94
C PRO A 55 -17.54 3.40 -2.62
N VAL A 56 -18.44 4.36 -2.41
CA VAL A 56 -18.50 5.21 -1.20
C VAL A 56 -18.46 4.41 0.12
N GLY A 57 -19.08 3.23 0.16
CA GLY A 57 -19.11 2.37 1.36
C GLY A 57 -17.79 1.65 1.68
N ASP A 58 -16.83 1.65 0.76
CA ASP A 58 -15.53 0.97 0.86
C ASP A 58 -14.45 1.83 0.18
N SER A 59 -14.48 3.13 0.50
CA SER A 59 -13.63 4.17 -0.08
C SER A 59 -12.85 4.94 0.99
N ALA A 60 -12.54 4.30 2.13
CA ALA A 60 -11.93 4.97 3.29
C ALA A 60 -10.67 5.76 2.91
N CYS A 61 -9.86 5.22 1.99
CA CYS A 61 -8.65 5.87 1.47
C CYS A 61 -8.73 6.25 -0.02
N ALA A 62 -9.92 6.21 -0.65
CA ALA A 62 -10.02 6.62 -2.04
C ALA A 62 -9.92 8.14 -2.12
N VAL A 63 -9.07 8.66 -3.01
CA VAL A 63 -8.94 10.12 -3.18
C VAL A 63 -10.26 10.71 -3.68
N PRO A 64 -10.58 11.96 -3.35
CA PRO A 64 -11.91 12.53 -3.59
C PRO A 64 -12.43 12.37 -5.03
N ASN A 65 -11.59 12.61 -6.03
CA ASN A 65 -11.99 12.50 -7.44
C ASN A 65 -11.98 11.07 -8.00
N GLY A 66 -11.59 10.06 -7.21
CA GLY A 66 -11.57 8.65 -7.57
C GLY A 66 -12.64 7.80 -6.88
N ILE A 67 -13.52 8.40 -6.06
CA ILE A 67 -14.60 7.69 -5.38
C ILE A 67 -15.71 7.38 -6.39
N GLY A 68 -16.06 6.09 -6.53
CA GLY A 68 -17.12 5.63 -7.44
C GLY A 68 -16.84 5.87 -8.92
N ALA A 69 -15.63 6.28 -9.28
CA ALA A 69 -15.24 6.61 -10.65
C ALA A 69 -13.80 6.19 -10.94
N THR A 70 -13.50 5.94 -12.21
CA THR A 70 -12.12 5.80 -12.64
C THR A 70 -11.43 7.17 -12.64
N LEU A 71 -10.17 7.20 -12.22
CA LEU A 71 -9.35 8.42 -12.24
C LEU A 71 -8.06 8.13 -13.00
N LEU A 72 -7.91 8.73 -14.19
CA LEU A 72 -6.67 8.65 -14.94
C LEU A 72 -5.52 9.26 -14.12
N PHE A 73 -4.32 8.69 -14.20
CA PHE A 73 -3.18 9.10 -13.37
C PHE A 73 -2.75 10.57 -13.60
N ASN A 74 -3.05 11.15 -14.78
CA ASN A 74 -2.79 12.56 -15.09
C ASN A 74 -3.88 13.51 -14.56
N SER A 75 -5.02 12.99 -14.11
CA SER A 75 -6.12 13.77 -13.57
C SER A 75 -5.82 14.22 -12.14
N THR A 76 -6.35 15.39 -11.76
CA THR A 76 -6.17 15.90 -10.39
C THR A 76 -6.92 15.02 -9.38
N PRO A 77 -6.28 14.52 -8.32
CA PRO A 77 -6.92 13.64 -7.34
C PRO A 77 -7.86 14.38 -6.37
N GLU A 78 -7.69 15.70 -6.23
CA GLU A 78 -8.44 16.54 -5.32
C GLU A 78 -8.61 17.95 -5.91
N THR A 79 -9.79 18.54 -5.72
CA THR A 79 -10.10 19.91 -6.18
C THR A 79 -9.12 20.94 -5.59
N GLY A 80 -8.74 21.94 -6.39
CA GLY A 80 -7.81 23.00 -5.99
C GLY A 80 -6.33 22.65 -6.19
N TYR A 81 -6.01 21.42 -6.61
CA TYR A 81 -4.66 21.04 -7.01
C TYR A 81 -4.47 21.15 -8.52
N THR A 82 -3.27 21.58 -8.92
CA THR A 82 -2.83 21.65 -10.32
C THR A 82 -1.59 20.80 -10.53
N LEU A 83 -1.48 20.10 -11.67
CA LEU A 83 -0.31 19.33 -12.01
C LEU A 83 0.90 20.26 -12.25
N GLN A 84 2.02 19.98 -11.61
CA GLN A 84 3.24 20.78 -11.67
C GLN A 84 4.37 20.04 -12.39
N ASN A 85 4.54 18.75 -12.07
CA ASN A 85 5.62 17.93 -12.60
C ASN A 85 5.10 16.55 -13.00
N ALA A 86 5.67 15.98 -14.07
CA ALA A 86 5.45 14.62 -14.50
C ALA A 86 6.78 13.97 -14.85
N ASN A 87 7.01 12.75 -14.38
CA ASN A 87 8.20 11.97 -14.67
C ASN A 87 7.79 10.52 -14.93
N THR A 88 8.58 9.84 -15.75
CA THR A 88 8.43 8.41 -16.03
C THR A 88 9.83 7.79 -16.04
N THR A 89 10.02 6.69 -15.34
CA THR A 89 11.32 6.05 -15.19
C THR A 89 11.17 4.53 -15.24
N ALA A 90 12.07 3.87 -15.98
CA ALA A 90 12.11 2.42 -16.02
C ALA A 90 12.56 1.88 -14.66
N ILE A 91 11.91 0.80 -14.22
CA ILE A 91 12.34 0.00 -13.08
C ILE A 91 13.06 -1.21 -13.67
N THR A 92 14.34 -1.35 -13.34
CA THR A 92 15.17 -2.46 -13.80
C THR A 92 15.49 -3.38 -12.63
N ALA A 93 15.24 -4.67 -12.79
CA ALA A 93 15.58 -5.72 -11.84
C ALA A 93 15.83 -7.01 -12.63
N PHE A 94 16.56 -7.98 -12.05
CA PHE A 94 16.82 -9.27 -12.71
C PHE A 94 17.44 -9.14 -14.12
N SER A 95 18.23 -8.08 -14.34
CA SER A 95 18.86 -7.73 -15.64
C SER A 95 17.90 -7.30 -16.75
N GLU A 96 16.67 -6.91 -16.43
CA GLU A 96 15.67 -6.45 -17.40
C GLU A 96 14.74 -5.36 -16.85
N THR A 97 13.86 -4.83 -17.70
CA THR A 97 12.83 -3.87 -17.25
C THR A 97 11.66 -4.61 -16.61
N LEU A 98 11.62 -4.58 -15.27
CA LEU A 98 10.52 -5.07 -14.43
C LEU A 98 9.22 -4.30 -14.68
N GLY A 99 9.32 -2.99 -14.89
CA GLY A 99 8.16 -2.13 -15.08
C GLY A 99 8.54 -0.68 -15.27
N THR A 100 7.54 0.18 -15.19
CA THR A 100 7.69 1.63 -15.31
C THR A 100 7.05 2.32 -14.12
N LEU A 101 7.82 3.18 -13.44
CA LEU A 101 7.32 4.11 -12.44
C LEU A 101 6.90 5.41 -13.12
N ASN A 102 5.60 5.72 -13.05
CA ASN A 102 5.05 7.01 -13.41
C ASN A 102 4.88 7.85 -12.13
N GLU A 103 5.31 9.10 -12.19
CA GLU A 103 5.28 10.02 -11.05
C GLU A 103 4.65 11.35 -11.45
N ARG A 104 3.82 11.90 -10.56
CA ARG A 104 3.18 13.21 -10.72
C ARG A 104 3.32 14.01 -9.45
N VAL A 105 3.42 15.33 -9.57
CA VAL A 105 3.32 16.24 -8.43
C VAL A 105 2.23 17.24 -8.72
N PHE A 106 1.21 17.26 -7.88
CA PHE A 106 0.15 18.27 -7.91
C PHE A 106 0.35 19.24 -6.75
N ARG A 107 0.06 20.52 -6.95
CA ARG A 107 0.20 21.55 -5.90
C ARG A 107 -1.05 22.39 -5.78
N ASN A 108 -1.43 22.65 -4.54
CA ASN A 108 -2.33 23.71 -4.15
C ASN A 108 -1.50 24.80 -3.46
N SER A 109 -1.21 25.88 -4.19
CA SER A 109 -0.37 26.98 -3.69
C SER A 109 -1.05 27.75 -2.56
N GLY A 110 -2.38 27.91 -2.61
CA GLY A 110 -3.15 28.59 -1.57
C GLY A 110 -3.14 27.85 -0.24
N ALA A 111 -3.12 26.51 -0.28
CA ALA A 111 -3.07 25.65 0.90
C ALA A 111 -1.64 25.28 1.35
N GLY A 112 -0.61 25.63 0.58
CA GLY A 112 0.78 25.24 0.89
C GLY A 112 0.99 23.72 0.94
N SER A 113 0.31 22.97 0.07
CA SER A 113 0.31 21.50 0.09
C SER A 113 0.52 20.91 -1.31
N CYS A 114 1.15 19.73 -1.33
CA CYS A 114 1.44 18.95 -2.54
C CYS A 114 0.90 17.54 -2.39
N ILE A 115 0.53 16.96 -3.53
CA ILE A 115 0.18 15.55 -3.70
C ILE A 115 1.19 14.92 -4.65
N TYR A 116 1.89 13.91 -4.19
CA TYR A 116 2.88 13.14 -4.92
C TYR A 116 2.21 11.84 -5.38
N GLY A 117 1.89 11.75 -6.67
CA GLY A 117 1.31 10.57 -7.29
C GLY A 117 2.39 9.59 -7.75
N LYS A 118 2.16 8.30 -7.53
CA LYS A 118 2.96 7.16 -7.96
C LYS A 118 2.07 6.13 -8.64
N GLN A 119 2.49 5.62 -9.78
CA GLN A 119 1.84 4.47 -10.42
C GLN A 119 2.91 3.59 -11.04
N VAL A 120 2.88 2.31 -10.70
CA VAL A 120 3.73 1.30 -11.33
C VAL A 120 2.91 0.57 -12.37
N VAL A 121 3.48 0.42 -13.55
CA VAL A 121 2.96 -0.42 -14.62
C VAL A 121 3.99 -1.52 -14.86
N MET A 122 3.65 -2.74 -14.51
CA MET A 122 4.54 -3.89 -14.65
C MET A 122 4.70 -4.26 -16.12
N SER A 123 5.88 -4.74 -16.47
CA SER A 123 6.19 -5.21 -17.81
C SER A 123 5.63 -6.62 -18.02
N ASN A 124 4.79 -6.81 -19.04
CA ASN A 124 4.36 -8.15 -19.47
C ASN A 124 5.31 -8.74 -20.53
N ALA A 125 6.59 -8.36 -20.51
CA ALA A 125 7.59 -8.96 -21.40
C ALA A 125 7.75 -10.45 -21.07
N THR A 126 7.82 -11.30 -22.09
CA THR A 126 7.98 -12.75 -21.91
C THR A 126 9.32 -13.15 -21.30
N THR A 127 10.33 -12.28 -21.39
CA THR A 127 11.65 -12.48 -20.75
C THR A 127 11.60 -12.36 -19.23
N HIS A 128 10.51 -11.80 -18.68
CA HIS A 128 10.46 -11.50 -17.27
C HIS A 128 10.26 -12.75 -16.43
N ASP A 129 11.35 -13.27 -15.91
CA ASP A 129 11.38 -14.43 -15.02
C ASP A 129 12.15 -14.09 -13.76
N TYR A 130 11.42 -13.71 -12.70
CA TYR A 130 12.05 -13.38 -11.43
C TYR A 130 12.65 -14.62 -10.75
N ASN A 131 12.22 -15.83 -11.13
CA ASN A 131 12.67 -17.09 -10.57
C ASN A 131 13.06 -18.09 -11.68
N PRO A 132 14.23 -17.91 -12.31
CA PRO A 132 14.70 -18.78 -13.40
C PRO A 132 15.02 -20.22 -12.99
N GLN A 133 14.88 -20.55 -11.69
CA GLN A 133 15.06 -21.90 -11.17
C GLN A 133 13.79 -22.74 -11.26
N LEU A 134 12.63 -22.12 -11.50
CA LEU A 134 11.36 -22.80 -11.77
C LEU A 134 11.12 -22.86 -13.28
N ALA A 135 10.57 -23.97 -13.76
CA ALA A 135 10.21 -24.08 -15.17
C ALA A 135 9.05 -23.13 -15.51
N GLY A 136 9.19 -22.36 -16.59
CA GLY A 136 8.17 -21.41 -17.04
C GLY A 136 8.70 -19.97 -17.10
N ASN A 137 7.79 -19.00 -17.23
CA ASN A 137 8.09 -17.58 -17.11
C ASN A 137 7.40 -17.06 -15.85
N ASN A 138 8.11 -16.98 -14.73
CA ASN A 138 7.52 -16.61 -13.45
C ASN A 138 7.43 -15.09 -13.35
N LYS A 139 6.20 -14.55 -13.29
CA LYS A 139 5.97 -13.11 -13.10
C LYS A 139 5.93 -12.79 -11.61
N MET A 140 6.55 -11.67 -11.24
CA MET A 140 6.51 -11.22 -9.85
C MET A 140 5.09 -10.75 -9.52
N GLU A 141 4.52 -11.30 -8.45
CA GLU A 141 3.33 -10.78 -7.80
C GLU A 141 3.78 -9.75 -6.77
N VAL A 142 3.42 -8.49 -6.98
CA VAL A 142 3.79 -7.41 -6.08
C VAL A 142 2.65 -7.17 -5.10
N ASN A 143 2.93 -7.44 -3.82
CA ASN A 143 1.99 -7.22 -2.74
C ASN A 143 2.15 -5.85 -2.08
N ASP A 144 3.32 -5.21 -2.18
CA ASP A 144 3.51 -3.87 -1.60
C ASP A 144 4.45 -2.97 -2.41
N TYR A 145 4.14 -1.68 -2.38
CA TYR A 145 5.01 -0.59 -2.82
C TYR A 145 5.28 0.37 -1.65
N ALA A 146 6.56 0.55 -1.29
CA ALA A 146 6.95 1.53 -0.28
C ALA A 146 7.74 2.69 -0.90
N PHE A 147 7.46 3.91 -0.44
CA PHE A 147 8.12 5.13 -0.90
C PHE A 147 8.67 5.94 0.29
N GLY A 148 9.96 6.19 0.27
CA GLY A 148 10.68 7.01 1.25
C GLY A 148 10.77 8.48 0.83
N GLY A 149 11.12 9.35 1.78
CA GLY A 149 11.35 10.77 1.53
C GLY A 149 10.17 11.66 1.91
N TYR A 150 9.22 11.15 2.70
CA TYR A 150 8.02 11.87 3.14
C TYR A 150 8.06 12.07 4.65
N THR A 151 8.27 13.31 5.09
CA THR A 151 8.53 13.66 6.49
C THR A 151 7.41 14.52 7.08
N GLY A 152 7.30 14.56 8.41
CA GLY A 152 6.23 15.28 9.10
C GLY A 152 4.87 14.61 8.93
N ALA A 153 3.80 15.41 9.07
CA ALA A 153 2.43 14.93 8.89
C ALA A 153 2.17 14.59 7.42
N VAL A 154 1.76 13.34 7.17
CA VAL A 154 1.45 12.82 5.84
C VAL A 154 0.05 12.25 5.86
N SER A 155 -0.70 12.55 4.80
CA SER A 155 -1.91 11.82 4.47
C SER A 155 -1.70 11.06 3.16
N ALA A 156 -2.42 9.98 2.93
CA ALA A 156 -2.30 9.20 1.71
C ALA A 156 -3.66 8.71 1.23
N GLY A 157 -3.70 8.26 -0.01
CA GLY A 157 -4.90 7.70 -0.62
C GLY A 157 -4.59 7.07 -1.96
N TYR A 158 -5.59 6.51 -2.61
CA TYR A 158 -5.43 5.87 -3.90
C TYR A 158 -6.61 6.13 -4.84
N ALA A 159 -6.42 5.84 -6.12
CA ALA A 159 -7.50 5.72 -7.11
C ALA A 159 -7.19 4.63 -8.11
N LYS A 160 -8.22 4.14 -8.81
CA LYS A 160 -8.07 3.17 -9.89
C LYS A 160 -8.28 3.85 -11.24
N ALA A 161 -7.32 3.71 -12.15
CA ALA A 161 -7.47 4.19 -13.53
C ALA A 161 -8.38 3.26 -14.36
N SER A 162 -8.45 1.99 -13.97
CA SER A 162 -9.40 0.99 -14.44
C SER A 162 -9.90 0.17 -13.25
N GLY A 163 -11.20 -0.10 -13.19
CA GLY A 163 -11.77 -0.96 -12.15
C GLY A 163 -11.24 -2.39 -12.21
N THR A 164 -10.94 -2.90 -13.41
CA THR A 164 -10.61 -4.32 -13.66
C THR A 164 -9.12 -4.58 -13.84
N ASN A 165 -8.34 -3.59 -14.30
CA ASN A 165 -6.93 -3.81 -14.68
C ASN A 165 -5.94 -3.20 -13.68
N ASN A 166 -6.44 -2.46 -12.69
CA ASN A 166 -5.65 -1.95 -11.60
C ASN A 166 -6.06 -2.67 -10.33
N SER A 167 -5.10 -2.94 -9.48
CA SER A 167 -5.37 -3.37 -8.11
C SER A 167 -5.80 -2.17 -7.24
N SER A 168 -6.40 -2.45 -6.10
CA SER A 168 -6.69 -1.50 -5.03
C SER A 168 -5.51 -1.40 -4.07
N ALA A 169 -5.45 -0.30 -3.32
CA ALA A 169 -4.67 -0.30 -2.08
C ALA A 169 -5.57 -0.88 -0.97
N PHE A 170 -5.23 -2.06 -0.46
CA PHE A 170 -5.94 -2.71 0.65
C PHE A 170 -5.60 -2.07 1.98
N ARG A 171 -4.34 -1.66 2.15
CA ARG A 171 -3.84 -0.90 3.29
C ARG A 171 -2.87 0.16 2.85
N ILE A 172 -2.78 1.23 3.63
CA ILE A 172 -1.73 2.24 3.49
C ILE A 172 -1.15 2.49 4.87
N GLY A 173 0.17 2.54 4.98
CA GLY A 173 0.86 2.62 6.26
C GLY A 173 1.97 3.64 6.31
N ARG A 174 2.18 4.21 7.49
CA ARG A 174 3.37 5.02 7.82
C ARG A 174 4.46 4.11 8.35
N THR A 175 4.99 3.26 7.48
CA THR A 175 5.96 2.21 7.80
C THR A 175 6.90 1.97 6.62
N PHE A 176 8.06 1.42 6.92
CA PHE A 176 8.94 0.83 5.92
C PHE A 176 8.58 -0.63 5.64
N THR A 177 8.10 -1.36 6.64
CA THR A 177 7.92 -2.82 6.63
C THR A 177 6.62 -3.21 5.97
N SER A 178 6.70 -4.10 4.98
CA SER A 178 5.55 -4.81 4.41
C SER A 178 5.22 -6.04 5.26
N VAL A 179 3.94 -6.39 5.34
CA VAL A 179 3.44 -7.49 6.19
C VAL A 179 2.66 -8.47 5.33
N GLN A 180 3.20 -9.68 5.23
CA GLN A 180 2.61 -10.78 4.46
C GLN A 180 1.17 -11.02 4.90
N MET A 181 0.30 -11.24 3.91
CA MET A 181 -1.07 -11.67 4.10
C MET A 181 -1.26 -12.99 3.37
N GLN A 182 -2.01 -13.92 3.96
CA GLN A 182 -2.46 -15.13 3.27
C GLN A 182 -3.96 -15.30 3.49
N ALA A 183 -4.65 -15.81 2.47
CA ALA A 183 -6.08 -16.08 2.53
C ALA A 183 -6.37 -17.43 3.19
N ASP A 184 -7.54 -17.55 3.81
CA ASP A 184 -8.03 -18.83 4.32
C ASP A 184 -8.27 -19.80 3.15
N PRO A 185 -7.60 -20.97 3.10
CA PRO A 185 -7.73 -21.89 1.98
C PRO A 185 -9.14 -22.48 1.84
N SER A 186 -9.95 -22.45 2.88
CA SER A 186 -11.35 -22.89 2.87
C SER A 186 -12.33 -21.76 2.54
N ALA A 187 -11.91 -20.51 2.67
CA ALA A 187 -12.72 -19.32 2.41
C ALA A 187 -11.84 -18.14 1.94
N PRO A 188 -11.41 -18.11 0.66
CA PRO A 188 -10.43 -17.13 0.17
C PRO A 188 -10.82 -15.66 0.33
N SER A 189 -12.10 -15.37 0.57
CA SER A 189 -12.56 -14.01 0.91
C SER A 189 -12.13 -13.52 2.29
N ASN A 190 -11.55 -14.38 3.14
CA ASN A 190 -11.16 -14.06 4.50
C ASN A 190 -9.63 -14.23 4.69
N PRO A 191 -9.02 -13.43 5.58
CA PRO A 191 -7.65 -13.69 6.04
C PRO A 191 -7.53 -15.07 6.70
N ALA A 192 -6.43 -15.77 6.48
CA ALA A 192 -6.10 -17.00 7.18
C ALA A 192 -5.89 -16.75 8.69
N THR A 193 -6.00 -17.82 9.47
CA THR A 193 -5.85 -17.75 10.93
C THR A 193 -4.49 -17.16 11.32
N GLY A 194 -4.51 -16.12 12.15
CA GLY A 194 -3.31 -15.45 12.66
C GLY A 194 -2.78 -14.31 11.78
N PHE A 195 -3.22 -14.22 10.52
CA PHE A 195 -2.90 -13.08 9.66
C PHE A 195 -3.81 -11.89 9.99
N LEU A 196 -3.20 -10.71 10.10
CA LEU A 196 -3.88 -9.52 10.59
C LEU A 196 -4.20 -8.54 9.47
N VAL A 197 -5.46 -8.10 9.41
CA VAL A 197 -5.87 -6.99 8.55
C VAL A 197 -5.08 -5.73 8.92
N LEU A 198 -4.93 -5.41 10.21
CA LEU A 198 -4.04 -4.33 10.65
C LEU A 198 -2.90 -4.93 11.47
N PRO A 199 -1.65 -4.91 10.95
CA PRO A 199 -0.49 -5.42 11.67
C PRO A 199 -0.26 -4.67 12.99
N GLY A 200 0.36 -5.35 13.95
CA GLY A 200 0.87 -4.70 15.16
C GLY A 200 2.13 -3.87 14.86
N THR A 201 2.86 -3.46 15.89
CA THR A 201 4.00 -2.52 15.76
C THR A 201 5.28 -3.02 16.42
N ALA A 202 5.35 -4.30 16.79
CA ALA A 202 6.45 -4.83 17.60
C ALA A 202 7.68 -5.28 16.78
N ALA A 203 7.61 -5.25 15.46
CA ALA A 203 8.72 -5.67 14.60
C ALA A 203 9.92 -4.71 14.68
N THR A 204 11.09 -5.22 14.33
CA THR A 204 12.34 -4.44 14.34
C THR A 204 12.34 -3.40 13.23
N ALA A 205 12.70 -2.15 13.56
CA ALA A 205 12.83 -1.08 12.56
C ALA A 205 13.86 -1.47 11.49
N GLY A 206 13.51 -1.24 10.22
CA GLY A 206 14.35 -1.63 9.08
C GLY A 206 14.10 -3.03 8.52
N THR A 207 13.25 -3.85 9.14
CA THR A 207 12.80 -5.11 8.53
C THR A 207 11.96 -4.83 7.28
N GLU A 208 12.31 -5.42 6.12
CA GLU A 208 11.62 -5.16 4.84
C GLU A 208 10.27 -5.87 4.74
N ILE A 209 10.23 -7.16 5.10
CA ILE A 209 9.04 -8.01 5.06
C ILE A 209 8.95 -8.75 6.39
N THR A 210 7.75 -8.82 6.95
CA THR A 210 7.41 -9.72 8.07
C THR A 210 6.33 -10.71 7.64
N GLY A 211 6.40 -11.92 8.19
CA GLY A 211 5.50 -13.01 7.84
C GLY A 211 6.15 -14.36 8.09
N VAL A 212 5.52 -15.41 7.56
CA VAL A 212 5.92 -16.82 7.69
C VAL A 212 6.85 -17.28 6.56
N GLY A 213 7.14 -16.43 5.59
CA GLY A 213 7.97 -16.77 4.43
C GLY A 213 7.18 -17.47 3.32
N GLN A 214 7.91 -18.15 2.43
CA GLN A 214 7.31 -18.96 1.38
C GLN A 214 6.58 -20.17 1.99
N THR A 215 5.32 -20.37 1.63
CA THR A 215 4.54 -21.55 2.07
C THR A 215 4.11 -22.40 0.88
N LEU A 216 4.22 -23.72 0.98
CA LEU A 216 3.73 -24.64 -0.06
C LEU A 216 2.19 -24.78 -0.08
N SER A 217 1.54 -24.40 1.01
CA SER A 217 0.09 -24.39 1.15
C SER A 217 -0.33 -23.11 1.88
N PRO A 218 -0.64 -22.04 1.13
CA PRO A 218 -0.98 -20.74 1.70
C PRO A 218 -2.13 -20.82 2.71
N GLY A 219 -2.01 -20.05 3.79
CA GLY A 219 -2.98 -19.97 4.87
C GLY A 219 -2.96 -21.14 5.87
N THR A 220 -2.07 -22.12 5.70
CA THR A 220 -1.93 -23.27 6.63
C THR A 220 -0.94 -23.06 7.76
N VAL A 221 -0.04 -22.07 7.64
CA VAL A 221 0.93 -21.71 8.67
C VAL A 221 0.40 -20.50 9.43
N VAL A 222 0.33 -20.60 10.76
CA VAL A 222 -0.08 -19.50 11.63
C VAL A 222 1.14 -18.65 11.98
N PRO A 223 1.15 -17.34 11.71
CA PRO A 223 2.26 -16.47 12.08
C PRO A 223 2.55 -16.47 13.58
N ALA A 224 3.83 -16.48 13.94
CA ALA A 224 4.30 -16.28 15.30
C ALA A 224 4.25 -14.79 15.71
N ALA A 225 4.45 -14.53 17.01
CA ALA A 225 4.57 -13.16 17.51
C ALA A 225 5.73 -12.42 16.82
N GLY A 226 5.51 -11.19 16.34
CA GLY A 226 6.50 -10.46 15.55
C GLY A 226 6.35 -10.61 14.04
N GLU A 227 5.71 -11.67 13.55
CA GLU A 227 5.58 -11.94 12.10
C GLU A 227 4.39 -11.23 11.44
N GLN A 228 3.56 -10.55 12.23
CA GLN A 228 2.43 -9.73 11.77
C GLN A 228 2.53 -8.30 12.34
N ASP A 229 3.74 -7.75 12.33
CA ASP A 229 4.06 -6.46 12.92
C ASP A 229 4.79 -5.56 11.92
N ALA A 230 4.49 -4.27 11.95
CA ALA A 230 5.19 -3.24 11.19
C ALA A 230 5.43 -2.00 12.08
N PRO A 231 6.69 -1.66 12.39
CA PRO A 231 6.99 -0.48 13.19
C PRO A 231 6.65 0.81 12.43
N PHE A 232 6.33 1.87 13.17
CA PHE A 232 6.14 3.19 12.57
C PHE A 232 7.44 3.70 11.94
N SER A 233 7.34 4.30 10.76
CA SER A 233 8.44 4.98 10.10
C SER A 233 8.21 6.47 9.99
N SER A 234 9.23 7.26 10.30
CA SER A 234 9.16 8.72 10.18
C SER A 234 9.27 9.22 8.72
N SER A 235 9.67 8.36 7.78
CA SER A 235 10.02 8.80 6.42
C SER A 235 9.45 7.95 5.27
N TRP A 236 8.77 6.85 5.57
CA TRP A 236 8.25 5.90 4.59
C TRP A 236 6.72 5.80 4.59
N VAL A 237 6.15 5.65 3.40
CA VAL A 237 4.74 5.30 3.18
C VAL A 237 4.67 4.02 2.38
N ASP A 238 3.94 3.04 2.88
CA ASP A 238 3.78 1.71 2.28
C ASP A 238 2.32 1.52 1.81
N PHE A 239 2.15 0.92 0.64
CA PHE A 239 0.85 0.63 0.04
C PHE A 239 0.77 -0.88 -0.24
N THR A 240 -0.12 -1.57 0.49
CA THR A 240 -0.44 -2.98 0.23
C THR A 240 -1.45 -3.08 -0.89
N THR A 241 -1.15 -3.89 -1.89
CA THR A 241 -1.86 -4.07 -3.17
C THR A 241 -1.68 -5.52 -3.63
N ASP A 242 -2.21 -5.86 -4.79
CA ASP A 242 -1.91 -7.13 -5.44
C ASP A 242 -1.76 -6.91 -6.96
N VAL A 243 -0.53 -6.92 -7.44
CA VAL A 243 -0.17 -6.49 -8.80
C VAL A 243 0.69 -7.53 -9.48
N THR A 244 0.19 -8.11 -10.57
CA THR A 244 0.95 -9.03 -11.42
C THR A 244 0.84 -8.64 -12.89
N ALA A 245 1.94 -8.78 -13.63
CA ALA A 245 1.99 -8.46 -15.07
C ALA A 245 1.41 -9.57 -15.96
N GLY A 246 1.33 -10.79 -15.44
CA GLY A 246 0.79 -11.98 -16.09
C GLY A 246 -0.27 -12.62 -15.22
N VAL A 247 -0.79 -13.77 -15.67
CA VAL A 247 -1.74 -14.56 -14.87
C VAL A 247 -0.98 -15.12 -13.67
N ASP A 248 -1.37 -14.75 -12.46
CA ASP A 248 -0.89 -15.33 -11.19
C ASP A 248 -1.50 -16.72 -10.96
N GLU A 249 -1.19 -17.36 -9.82
CA GLU A 249 -1.67 -18.71 -9.53
C GLU A 249 -3.20 -18.78 -9.29
N ASP A 250 -3.85 -17.66 -8.97
CA ASP A 250 -5.31 -17.58 -8.82
C ASP A 250 -6.08 -17.22 -10.12
N GLY A 251 -5.36 -16.75 -11.15
CA GLY A 251 -5.91 -16.47 -12.47
C GLY A 251 -6.13 -14.98 -12.77
N SER A 252 -5.81 -14.08 -11.85
CA SER A 252 -5.97 -12.63 -11.99
C SER A 252 -4.86 -11.99 -12.84
N THR A 253 -5.16 -10.81 -13.41
CA THR A 253 -4.15 -9.97 -14.08
C THR A 253 -4.39 -8.50 -13.73
N HIS A 254 -3.54 -7.95 -12.86
CA HIS A 254 -3.57 -6.54 -12.49
C HIS A 254 -2.23 -5.88 -12.86
N PRO A 255 -1.93 -5.67 -14.16
CA PRO A 255 -0.60 -5.25 -14.61
C PRO A 255 -0.20 -3.85 -14.16
N SER A 256 -1.10 -3.10 -13.52
CA SER A 256 -0.81 -1.79 -12.96
C SER A 256 -1.26 -1.68 -11.51
N SER A 257 -0.42 -1.06 -10.69
CA SER A 257 -0.80 -0.63 -9.36
C SER A 257 -2.00 0.32 -9.40
N PRO A 258 -2.69 0.54 -8.27
CA PRO A 258 -3.49 1.75 -8.15
C PRO A 258 -2.62 2.99 -8.40
N SER A 259 -3.27 4.10 -8.71
CA SER A 259 -2.65 5.42 -8.56
C SER A 259 -2.53 5.69 -7.06
N MET A 260 -1.31 5.66 -6.54
CA MET A 260 -0.99 5.86 -5.12
C MET A 260 -0.64 7.34 -4.92
N TYR A 261 -1.20 7.97 -3.90
CA TYR A 261 -1.02 9.40 -3.66
C TYR A 261 -0.57 9.65 -2.22
N ILE A 262 0.48 10.46 -2.07
CA ILE A 262 0.99 10.91 -0.78
C ILE A 262 0.83 12.43 -0.71
N LYS A 263 0.18 12.95 0.33
CA LYS A 263 -0.14 14.36 0.53
C LYS A 263 0.57 14.89 1.77
N GLN A 264 1.27 16.01 1.63
CA GLN A 264 1.92 16.70 2.75
C GLN A 264 2.05 18.19 2.47
N ASN A 265 2.50 18.94 3.47
CA ASN A 265 2.84 20.36 3.30
C ASN A 265 4.05 20.50 2.37
N CYS A 266 4.03 21.52 1.51
CA CYS A 266 5.13 21.85 0.62
C CYS A 266 5.19 23.35 0.34
N ALA A 267 6.41 23.92 0.36
CA ALA A 267 6.62 25.29 -0.09
C ALA A 267 6.53 25.40 -1.62
N ASN A 268 7.05 24.39 -2.32
CA ASN A 268 7.08 24.28 -3.78
C ASN A 268 6.89 22.81 -4.20
N ALA A 269 6.65 22.57 -5.49
CA ALA A 269 6.43 21.24 -6.04
C ALA A 269 7.73 20.51 -6.43
N THR A 270 8.87 20.94 -5.87
CA THR A 270 10.17 20.38 -6.22
C THR A 270 10.30 18.97 -5.67
N THR A 271 10.86 18.08 -6.48
CA THR A 271 11.26 16.73 -6.09
C THR A 271 12.60 16.39 -6.72
N SER A 272 13.37 15.55 -6.07
CA SER A 272 14.63 15.00 -6.60
C SER A 272 14.56 13.48 -6.59
N SER A 273 15.28 12.84 -7.52
CA SER A 273 15.46 11.38 -7.47
C SER A 273 16.26 11.04 -6.21
N VAL A 274 15.73 10.14 -5.38
CA VAL A 274 16.38 9.69 -4.15
C VAL A 274 16.73 8.21 -4.29
N ALA A 275 18.01 7.88 -4.14
CA ALA A 275 18.47 6.50 -4.24
C ALA A 275 17.81 5.64 -3.15
N ASN A 276 17.43 4.40 -3.50
CA ASN A 276 16.83 3.43 -2.59
C ASN A 276 15.52 3.88 -1.92
N SER A 277 14.86 4.93 -2.41
CA SER A 277 13.61 5.46 -1.84
C SER A 277 12.36 4.74 -2.30
N MET A 278 12.48 3.68 -3.09
CA MET A 278 11.35 2.85 -3.50
C MET A 278 11.65 1.38 -3.28
N LYS A 279 10.67 0.66 -2.72
CA LYS A 279 10.68 -0.79 -2.56
C LYS A 279 9.46 -1.38 -3.26
N ILE A 280 9.68 -2.48 -3.97
CA ILE A 280 8.66 -3.31 -4.61
C ILE A 280 8.81 -4.68 -3.99
N ARG A 281 7.74 -5.23 -3.41
CA ARG A 281 7.85 -6.44 -2.59
C ARG A 281 6.82 -7.48 -3.00
N GLN A 282 7.30 -8.71 -3.13
CA GLN A 282 6.51 -9.93 -3.13
C GLN A 282 6.66 -10.54 -1.74
N THR A 283 5.53 -10.80 -1.09
CA THR A 283 5.50 -11.22 0.32
C THR A 283 5.13 -12.69 0.49
N GLY A 284 4.96 -13.43 -0.61
CA GLY A 284 4.56 -14.83 -0.56
C GLY A 284 3.11 -14.99 -0.08
N GLN A 285 2.21 -14.16 -0.61
CA GLN A 285 0.78 -14.30 -0.34
C GLN A 285 0.28 -15.70 -0.73
N GLU A 286 0.87 -16.26 -1.78
CA GLU A 286 0.63 -17.62 -2.21
C GLU A 286 1.88 -18.49 -2.03
N THR A 287 2.26 -19.24 -3.06
CA THR A 287 3.42 -20.15 -3.01
C THR A 287 4.74 -19.46 -3.35
N GLN A 288 4.72 -18.15 -3.62
CA GLN A 288 5.90 -17.44 -4.09
C GLN A 288 6.88 -17.09 -2.95
N PRO A 289 8.20 -17.02 -3.23
CA PRO A 289 9.17 -16.59 -2.24
C PRO A 289 9.09 -15.09 -1.96
N TRP A 290 9.73 -14.67 -0.88
CA TRP A 290 9.95 -13.25 -0.62
C TRP A 290 10.94 -12.66 -1.63
N VAL A 291 10.56 -11.54 -2.21
CA VAL A 291 11.40 -10.78 -3.14
C VAL A 291 11.29 -9.31 -2.80
N THR A 292 12.42 -8.62 -2.71
CA THR A 292 12.45 -7.15 -2.62
C THR A 292 13.30 -6.59 -3.74
N VAL A 293 12.69 -5.71 -4.54
CA VAL A 293 13.41 -4.88 -5.52
C VAL A 293 13.54 -3.47 -4.95
N THR A 294 14.78 -2.98 -4.94
CA THR A 294 15.10 -1.62 -4.48
C THR A 294 15.42 -0.74 -5.67
N THR A 295 14.77 0.43 -5.74
CA THR A 295 15.00 1.40 -6.80
C THR A 295 14.87 2.84 -6.28
N SER A 296 15.02 3.81 -7.17
CA SER A 296 14.86 5.24 -6.85
C SER A 296 13.46 5.72 -7.20
N SER A 297 12.93 6.61 -6.37
CA SER A 297 11.74 7.42 -6.67
C SER A 297 12.05 8.89 -6.40
N ARG A 298 11.33 9.78 -7.09
CA ARG A 298 11.36 11.21 -6.81
C ARG A 298 10.59 11.52 -5.53
N ALA A 299 11.25 12.19 -4.58
CA ALA A 299 10.65 12.56 -3.30
C ALA A 299 10.95 14.03 -2.96
N PRO A 300 10.18 14.65 -2.04
CA PRO A 300 10.44 16.00 -1.58
C PRO A 300 11.60 16.11 -0.58
N SER A 301 12.04 15.01 0.03
CA SER A 301 13.19 14.93 0.92
C SER A 301 14.07 13.74 0.58
N SER A 302 15.38 13.84 0.85
CA SER A 302 16.34 12.73 0.77
C SER A 302 16.38 11.86 2.03
N THR A 303 15.63 12.22 3.09
CA THR A 303 15.54 11.43 4.33
C THR A 303 14.74 10.16 4.10
N ILE A 304 15.39 9.00 4.20
CA ILE A 304 14.79 7.68 3.95
C ILE A 304 15.13 6.65 5.04
N THR A 305 15.33 7.10 6.28
CA THR A 305 15.60 6.19 7.40
C THR A 305 14.38 5.30 7.65
N PRO A 306 14.54 3.96 7.60
CA PRO A 306 13.46 3.01 7.90
C PRO A 306 12.84 3.25 9.27
#